data_AF-A0A2E9FED0-F1
#
_entry.id   AF-A0A2E9FED0-F1
#
_cell.length_a   1.000
_cell.length_b   1.000
_cell.length_c   1.000
_cell.angle_alpha   90.00
_cell.angle_beta   90.00
_cell.angle_gamma   90.00
#
_symmetry.space_group_name_H-M   'P 1'
#
loop_
_entity.id
_entity.type
_entity.pdbx_description
1 polymer ?
#
loop_
_entity_poly.entity_id
_entity_poly.type
_entity_poly.pdbx_seq_one_letter_code
_entity_poly.pdbx_strand_id
1 'polypeptide(L)'
;MEFPKISTTTLLDQLTPPTGKVHMVLDTDTFNEIDDQFAVVQAILSPDSLDLKAIYATPFHNKNSDSAGDGMEKPPYPCTR
;
A
#
# COMPACT_ATOMS: atom_id res chain seq x y z
N MET A 1 9.46 16.33 20.04
CA MET A 1 8.85 15.07 20.49
C MET A 1 9.97 14.20 21.04
N GLU A 2 9.85 13.72 22.27
CA GLU A 2 10.73 12.65 22.77
C GLU A 2 10.00 11.32 22.58
N PHE A 3 10.63 10.40 21.87
CA PHE A 3 10.12 9.04 21.70
C PHE A 3 10.76 8.12 22.75
N PRO A 4 10.01 7.15 23.29
CA PRO A 4 10.57 6.17 24.21
C PRO A 4 11.67 5.36 23.52
N LYS A 5 12.82 5.23 24.19
CA LYS A 5 13.91 4.37 23.72
C LYS A 5 13.54 2.91 23.99
N ILE A 6 13.40 2.13 22.93
CA ILE A 6 13.28 0.67 23.01
C ILE A 6 14.67 0.02 23.04
N SER A 7 14.80 -1.14 23.70
CA SER A 7 16.05 -1.89 23.69
C SER A 7 16.28 -2.49 22.29
N THR A 8 17.55 -2.73 21.94
CA THR A 8 17.91 -3.37 20.67
C THR A 8 17.27 -4.75 20.53
N THR A 9 17.12 -5.50 21.63
CA THR A 9 16.47 -6.82 21.61
C THR A 9 15.00 -6.71 21.22
N THR A 10 14.26 -5.80 21.84
CA THR A 10 12.84 -5.57 21.50
C THR A 10 12.67 -5.09 20.07
N LEU A 11 13.60 -4.27 19.55
CA LEU A 11 13.58 -3.83 18.16
C LEU A 11 13.75 -5.01 17.21
N LEU A 12 14.70 -5.90 17.48
CA LEU A 12 14.93 -7.10 16.66
C LEU A 12 13.74 -8.06 16.70
N ASP A 13 13.16 -8.27 17.88
CA ASP A 13 11.99 -9.15 18.03
C ASP A 13 10.82 -8.64 17.18
N GLN A 14 10.59 -7.31 17.13
CA GLN A 14 9.54 -6.70 16.30
C GLN A 14 9.78 -6.77 14.79
N LEU A 15 11.03 -6.95 14.36
CA LEU A 15 11.37 -7.15 12.94
C LEU A 15 11.24 -8.61 12.49
N THR A 16 10.96 -9.53 13.42
CA THR A 16 10.79 -10.94 13.07
C THR A 16 9.55 -11.10 12.19
N PRO A 17 9.66 -11.71 10.99
CA PRO A 17 8.53 -11.87 10.12
C PRO A 17 7.48 -12.81 10.75
N PRO A 18 6.19 -12.57 10.51
CA PRO A 18 5.14 -13.47 10.96
C PRO A 18 5.34 -14.87 10.37
N THR A 19 4.92 -15.89 11.12
CA THR A 19 4.94 -17.28 10.66
C THR A 19 3.56 -17.67 10.13
N GLY A 20 3.53 -18.38 9.00
CA GLY A 20 2.29 -18.81 8.35
C GLY A 20 1.63 -17.72 7.50
N LYS A 21 0.36 -17.95 7.15
CA LYS A 21 -0.40 -17.09 6.24
C LYS A 21 -0.88 -15.82 6.97
N VAL A 22 -0.61 -14.66 6.39
CA VAL A 22 -0.95 -13.35 6.99
C VAL A 22 -2.26 -12.82 6.41
N HIS A 23 -3.21 -12.45 7.28
CA HIS A 23 -4.39 -11.69 6.86
C HIS A 23 -4.00 -10.25 6.56
N MET A 24 -4.25 -9.80 5.34
CA MET A 24 -3.76 -8.51 4.84
C MET A 24 -4.87 -7.73 4.15
N VAL A 25 -4.86 -6.42 4.35
CA VAL A 25 -5.52 -5.43 3.50
C VAL A 25 -4.41 -4.57 2.91
N LEU A 26 -4.42 -4.36 1.59
CA LEU A 26 -3.46 -3.52 0.90
C LEU A 26 -4.09 -2.16 0.62
N ASP A 27 -3.53 -1.09 1.17
CA ASP A 27 -3.93 0.30 0.91
C ASP A 27 -2.76 1.01 0.24
N THR A 28 -2.93 1.47 -1.00
CA THR A 28 -1.82 1.90 -1.88
C THR A 28 -2.29 2.92 -2.91
N ASP A 29 -1.41 3.84 -3.31
CA ASP A 29 -1.62 4.84 -4.35
C ASP A 29 -0.89 4.48 -5.65
N THR A 30 -1.29 3.37 -6.28
CA THR A 30 -0.66 2.74 -7.47
C THR A 30 -0.38 3.65 -8.68
N PHE A 31 -0.91 4.87 -8.67
CA PHE A 31 -0.65 5.88 -9.70
C PHE A 31 0.69 6.59 -9.51
N ASN A 32 1.11 6.85 -8.27
CA ASN A 32 2.22 7.75 -7.98
C ASN A 32 3.58 7.04 -8.04
N GLU A 33 3.67 5.77 -7.63
CA GLU A 33 4.90 4.99 -7.62
C GLU A 33 4.76 3.67 -8.40
N ILE A 34 5.82 3.28 -9.11
CA ILE A 34 5.78 2.11 -10.00
C ILE A 34 5.74 0.80 -9.21
N ASP A 35 6.42 0.76 -8.06
CA ASP A 35 6.58 -0.41 -7.20
C ASP A 35 5.27 -0.84 -6.55
N ASP A 36 4.32 0.08 -6.33
CA ASP A 36 2.97 -0.25 -5.87
C ASP A 36 2.24 -1.23 -6.79
N GLN A 37 2.42 -1.09 -8.11
CA GLN A 37 1.82 -2.01 -9.07
C GLN A 37 2.40 -3.43 -8.92
N PHE A 38 3.69 -3.53 -8.60
CA PHE A 38 4.32 -4.81 -8.30
C PHE A 38 3.85 -5.37 -6.96
N ALA A 39 3.64 -4.53 -5.95
CA ALA A 39 3.08 -4.95 -4.66
C ALA A 39 1.68 -5.56 -4.82
N VAL A 40 0.82 -4.96 -5.65
CA VAL A 40 -0.51 -5.53 -5.98
C VAL A 40 -0.38 -6.91 -6.63
N VAL A 41 0.49 -7.05 -7.64
CA VAL A 41 0.69 -8.33 -8.33
C VAL A 41 1.22 -9.38 -7.36
N GLN A 42 2.23 -9.03 -6.55
CA GLN A 42 2.80 -9.93 -5.54
C GLN A 42 1.74 -10.37 -4.52
N ALA A 43 0.91 -9.44 -4.03
CA ALA A 43 -0.12 -9.73 -3.05
C ALA A 43 -1.16 -10.73 -3.58
N ILE A 44 -1.59 -10.56 -4.85
CA ILE A 44 -2.56 -11.44 -5.51
C ILE A 44 -1.94 -12.81 -5.80
N LEU A 45 -0.67 -12.86 -6.23
CA LEU A 45 0.01 -14.08 -6.66
C LEU A 45 0.67 -14.87 -5.52
N SER A 46 0.53 -14.44 -4.26
CA SER A 46 1.12 -15.12 -3.09
C SER A 46 0.08 -15.74 -2.14
N PRO A 47 -0.89 -16.56 -2.62
CA PRO A 47 -1.97 -17.07 -1.77
C PRO A 47 -1.50 -18.05 -0.68
N ASP A 48 -0.29 -18.59 -0.79
CA ASP A 48 0.30 -19.46 0.23
C ASP A 48 0.81 -18.65 1.44
N SER A 49 1.16 -17.38 1.22
CA SER A 49 1.72 -16.47 2.24
C SER A 49 0.70 -15.43 2.71
N LEU A 50 -0.23 -15.00 1.86
CA LEU A 50 -1.15 -13.90 2.12
C LEU A 50 -2.62 -14.32 1.95
N ASP A 51 -3.43 -13.99 2.95
CA ASP A 51 -4.89 -13.99 2.89
C ASP A 51 -5.37 -12.56 2.63
N LEU A 52 -5.24 -12.14 1.36
CA LEU A 52 -5.59 -10.79 0.92
C LEU A 52 -7.11 -10.58 0.97
N LYS A 53 -7.56 -9.70 1.86
CA LYS A 53 -8.98 -9.43 2.11
C LYS A 53 -9.56 -8.32 1.23
N ALA A 54 -8.76 -7.29 0.96
CA ALA A 54 -9.17 -6.14 0.17
C ALA A 54 -7.94 -5.39 -0.36
N ILE A 55 -8.16 -4.65 -1.44
CA ILE A 55 -7.24 -3.64 -1.97
C ILE A 55 -8.00 -2.31 -1.97
N TYR A 56 -7.44 -1.29 -1.34
CA TYR A 56 -7.95 0.07 -1.33
C TYR A 56 -6.99 0.99 -2.07
N ALA A 57 -7.57 1.98 -2.76
CA ALA A 57 -6.81 3.04 -3.39
C ALA A 57 -6.68 4.22 -2.42
N THR A 58 -5.45 4.51 -2.01
CA THR A 58 -5.11 5.73 -1.28
C THR A 58 -5.33 6.94 -2.20
N PRO A 59 -5.78 8.10 -1.68
CA PRO A 59 -5.89 9.33 -2.48
C PRO A 59 -4.59 9.66 -3.21
N PHE A 60 -4.67 9.87 -4.53
CA PHE A 60 -3.50 10.16 -5.36
C PHE A 60 -3.68 11.47 -6.13
N HIS A 61 -2.56 12.15 -6.40
CA HIS A 61 -2.55 13.37 -7.19
C HIS A 61 -2.22 13.04 -8.65
N ASN A 62 -2.83 13.72 -9.61
CA ASN A 62 -2.48 13.57 -11.01
C ASN A 62 -2.41 14.92 -11.75
N LYS A 63 -1.99 14.90 -13.02
CA LYS A 63 -1.78 16.10 -13.83
C LYS A 63 -3.03 16.96 -14.08
N ASN A 64 -4.22 16.42 -13.82
CA ASN A 64 -5.51 17.08 -14.00
C ASN A 64 -6.16 17.49 -12.66
N SER A 65 -5.45 17.36 -11.54
CA SER A 65 -5.99 17.62 -10.20
C SER A 65 -5.23 18.72 -9.46
N ASP A 66 -5.93 19.39 -8.53
CA ASP A 66 -5.34 20.39 -7.61
C ASP A 66 -5.03 19.80 -6.21
N SER A 67 -5.49 18.57 -5.94
CA SER A 67 -5.26 17.86 -4.68
C SER A 67 -5.40 16.34 -4.86
N ALA A 68 -4.96 15.56 -3.86
CA ALA A 68 -5.10 14.10 -3.89
C ALA A 68 -6.57 13.63 -3.90
N GLY A 69 -7.46 14.35 -3.21
CA GLY A 69 -8.90 14.05 -3.26
C GLY A 69 -9.48 14.33 -4.65
N ASP A 70 -9.10 15.46 -5.25
CA ASP A 70 -9.51 15.85 -6.61
C ASP A 70 -8.97 14.88 -7.68
N GLY A 71 -7.77 14.33 -7.46
CA GLY A 71 -7.18 13.31 -8.33
C GLY A 71 -7.91 11.98 -8.34
N MET A 72 -8.66 11.66 -7.27
CA MET A 72 -9.55 10.49 -7.24
C MET A 72 -10.77 10.67 -8.14
N GLU A 73 -11.25 11.91 -8.33
CA GLU A 73 -12.44 12.22 -9.12
C GLU A 73 -12.11 12.50 -10.59
N LYS A 74 -10.93 13.07 -10.87
CA LYS A 74 -10.50 13.48 -12.21
C LYS A 74 -9.45 12.52 -12.77
N PRO A 75 -9.79 11.62 -13.69
CA PRO A 75 -8.81 10.70 -14.24
C PRO A 75 -7.73 11.45 -15.07
N PRO A 76 -6.48 10.97 -15.07
CA PRO A 76 -5.38 11.57 -15.84
C PRO A 76 -5.55 11.43 -17.35
N TYR A 77 -6.40 10.50 -17.80
CA TYR A 77 -6.69 10.24 -19.21
C TYR A 77 -8.19 10.43 -19.47
N PRO A 78 -8.55 11.02 -20.61
CA PRO A 78 -9.96 11.12 -21.00
C PRO A 78 -10.54 9.72 -21.13
N CYS A 79 -11.71 9.49 -20.54
CA CYS A 79 -12.45 8.25 -20.71
C CYS A 79 -13.08 8.26 -22.11
N THR A 80 -12.27 8.01 -23.14
CA THR A 80 -12.78 7.79 -24.50
C THR A 80 -13.33 6.39 -24.56
N ARG A 81 -14.66 6.28 -24.70
CA ARG A 81 -15.36 5.03 -25.03
C ARG A 81 -14.94 4.52 -26.41
#